data_AF-A0AAJ6CQT7-F1
#
_entry.id   AF-A0AAJ6CQT7-F1
#
_cell.length_a   1.000
_cell.length_b   1.000
_cell.length_c   1.000
_cell.angle_alpha   90.00
_cell.angle_beta   90.00
_cell.angle_gamma   90.00
#
_symmetry.space_group_name_H-M   'P 1'
#
loop_
_entity.id
_entity.type
_entity.pdbx_description
1 polymer ?
#
loop_
_entity_poly.entity_id
_entity_poly.type
_entity_poly.pdbx_seq_one_letter_code
_entity_poly.pdbx_strand_id
1 'polypeptide(L)'
;MSPSPATDTLSLTAAVDALHGSGFPAALVHLIQQQVAFDCALLLGVGLRPVYLYDNLHHQRALLFDRYLTRHFSQDPFMQALEQGLGAGVWTLAQVSRGRLDPEYRHHFYQATGWQEEVGLILPVRGGLTLMLFLGRLDKRSSLSRDELVRLEALFPLVHSLCRQHWREETPRLARSPARSDGTDLKGAVEQAIASVGGDQLTRRERQVAGLLLQGLDTEAIAGALGIGSGTVKNHRKHLYAKLNLHSRAELFSFFLNHLITAPAGTPP
;
A
#
# COMPACT_ATOMS: atom_id res chain seq x y z
N MET A 1 -17.78 -24.64 1.39
CA MET A 1 -17.11 -25.95 1.44
C MET A 1 -15.77 -25.73 2.12
N SER A 2 -15.46 -26.47 3.18
CA SER A 2 -14.14 -26.37 3.82
C SER A 2 -13.06 -26.87 2.84
N PRO A 3 -11.88 -26.22 2.78
CA PRO A 3 -10.78 -26.66 1.93
C PRO A 3 -10.33 -28.08 2.30
N SER A 4 -9.76 -28.80 1.32
CA SER A 4 -9.20 -30.14 1.54
C SER A 4 -7.87 -30.02 2.29
N PRO A 5 -7.58 -30.87 3.29
CA PRO A 5 -6.34 -30.80 4.08
C PRO A 5 -5.05 -30.92 3.25
N ALA A 6 -5.12 -31.55 2.07
CA ALA A 6 -3.99 -31.63 1.14
C ALA A 6 -3.65 -30.27 0.49
N THR A 7 -4.66 -29.46 0.17
CA THR A 7 -4.49 -28.12 -0.42
C THR A 7 -3.92 -27.13 0.60
N ASP A 8 -4.32 -27.26 1.86
CA ASP A 8 -3.81 -26.45 2.97
C ASP A 8 -2.32 -26.71 3.23
N THR A 9 -1.91 -27.98 3.12
CA THR A 9 -0.50 -28.37 3.33
C THR A 9 0.42 -27.86 2.21
N LEU A 10 -0.05 -27.90 0.97
CA LEU A 10 0.73 -27.41 -0.19
C LEU A 10 0.92 -25.89 -0.18
N SER A 11 -0.15 -25.14 0.10
CA SER A 11 -0.07 -23.67 0.17
C SER A 11 0.81 -23.20 1.33
N LEU A 12 0.80 -23.90 2.47
CA LEU A 12 1.72 -23.62 3.58
C LEU A 12 3.18 -23.89 3.17
N THR A 13 3.44 -25.03 2.52
CA THR A 13 4.79 -25.37 2.05
C THR A 13 5.33 -24.29 1.12
N ALA A 14 4.53 -23.84 0.15
CA ALA A 14 4.90 -22.76 -0.75
C ALA A 14 5.20 -21.43 -0.02
N ALA A 15 4.43 -21.09 1.02
CA ALA A 15 4.69 -19.90 1.83
C ALA A 15 6.00 -20.01 2.63
N VAL A 16 6.31 -21.19 3.15
CA VAL A 16 7.57 -21.46 3.88
C VAL A 16 8.77 -21.42 2.93
N ASP A 17 8.69 -22.08 1.78
CA ASP A 17 9.76 -22.10 0.78
C ASP A 17 10.07 -20.70 0.22
N ALA A 18 9.06 -19.82 0.19
CA ALA A 18 9.21 -18.45 -0.26
C ALA A 18 9.80 -17.49 0.80
N LEU A 19 10.00 -17.93 2.05
CA LEU A 19 10.54 -17.08 3.13
C LEU A 19 11.87 -16.42 2.73
N HIS A 20 12.05 -15.17 3.18
CA HIS A 20 13.17 -14.28 2.81
C HIS A 20 13.28 -13.96 1.30
N GLY A 21 12.36 -14.47 0.48
CA GLY A 21 12.28 -14.22 -0.95
C GLY A 21 11.17 -13.24 -1.31
N SER A 22 11.36 -12.48 -2.40
CA SER A 22 10.36 -11.51 -2.89
C SER A 22 9.00 -12.12 -3.31
N GLY A 23 8.90 -13.45 -3.42
CA GLY A 23 7.64 -14.16 -3.69
C GLY A 23 6.79 -14.43 -2.44
N PHE A 24 7.34 -14.23 -1.24
CA PHE A 24 6.65 -14.53 0.01
C PHE A 24 5.29 -13.85 0.16
N PRO A 25 5.12 -12.53 -0.10
CA PRO A 25 3.83 -11.90 0.10
C PRO A 25 2.71 -12.52 -0.74
N ALA A 26 3.02 -12.92 -1.98
CA ALA A 26 2.07 -13.60 -2.86
C ALA A 26 1.70 -14.99 -2.33
N ALA A 27 2.70 -15.78 -1.90
CA ALA A 27 2.47 -17.11 -1.33
C ALA A 27 1.67 -17.05 -0.02
N LEU A 28 1.95 -16.05 0.83
CA LEU A 28 1.20 -15.80 2.06
C LEU A 28 -0.27 -15.48 1.78
N VAL A 29 -0.53 -14.58 0.84
CA VAL A 29 -1.91 -14.24 0.44
C VAL A 29 -2.62 -15.47 -0.12
N HIS A 30 -1.95 -16.27 -0.95
CA HIS A 30 -2.51 -17.50 -1.49
C HIS A 30 -2.86 -18.55 -0.41
N LEU A 31 -2.04 -18.67 0.64
CA LEU A 31 -2.33 -19.50 1.82
C LEU A 31 -3.62 -19.03 2.53
N ILE A 32 -3.78 -17.72 2.73
CA ILE A 32 -4.97 -17.15 3.38
C ILE A 32 -6.22 -17.36 2.49
N GLN A 33 -6.09 -17.26 1.17
CA GLN A 33 -7.18 -17.50 0.21
C GLN A 33 -7.75 -18.92 0.29
N GLN A 34 -6.97 -19.91 0.74
CA GLN A 34 -7.49 -21.27 0.93
C GLN A 34 -8.50 -21.35 2.08
N GLN A 35 -8.40 -20.47 3.08
CA GLN A 35 -9.19 -20.52 4.31
C GLN A 35 -10.40 -19.58 4.28
N VAL A 36 -10.27 -18.46 3.58
CA VAL A 36 -11.23 -17.37 3.53
C VAL A 36 -11.33 -16.81 2.11
N ALA A 37 -12.55 -16.65 1.62
CA ALA A 37 -12.78 -16.04 0.31
C ALA A 37 -12.62 -14.50 0.39
N PHE A 38 -11.81 -13.93 -0.48
CA PHE A 38 -11.70 -12.49 -0.67
C PHE A 38 -11.24 -12.18 -2.10
N ASP A 39 -11.60 -11.00 -2.59
CA ASP A 39 -11.32 -10.59 -3.97
C ASP A 39 -9.96 -9.89 -4.08
N CYS A 40 -9.56 -9.18 -3.03
CA CYS A 40 -8.32 -8.44 -3.00
C CYS A 40 -7.65 -8.46 -1.63
N ALA A 41 -6.33 -8.33 -1.65
CA ALA A 41 -5.47 -8.18 -0.50
C ALA A 41 -4.50 -7.02 -0.71
N LEU A 42 -4.22 -6.28 0.35
CA LEU A 42 -3.24 -5.20 0.40
C LEU A 42 -2.36 -5.38 1.64
N LEU A 43 -1.05 -5.48 1.44
CA LEU A 43 -0.07 -5.58 2.53
C LEU A 43 0.77 -4.31 2.59
N LEU A 44 0.74 -3.67 3.77
CA LEU A 44 1.52 -2.49 4.08
C LEU A 44 2.47 -2.78 5.24
N GLY A 45 3.66 -2.19 5.19
CA GLY A 45 4.58 -2.10 6.31
C GLY A 45 4.50 -0.72 6.94
N VAL A 46 4.01 -0.63 8.17
CA VAL A 46 3.86 0.63 8.91
C VAL A 46 4.98 0.77 9.93
N GLY A 47 5.89 1.70 9.64
CA GLY A 47 6.88 2.23 10.58
C GLY A 47 6.68 3.73 10.75
N LEU A 48 7.71 4.55 10.49
CA LEU A 48 7.56 6.01 10.42
C LEU A 48 6.60 6.47 9.31
N ARG A 49 6.52 5.69 8.22
CA ARG A 49 5.55 5.86 7.14
C ARG A 49 5.10 4.50 6.62
N PRO A 50 3.91 4.42 6.00
CA PRO A 50 3.49 3.23 5.29
C PRO A 50 4.41 2.95 4.08
N VAL A 51 4.86 1.71 3.97
CA VAL A 51 5.57 1.16 2.82
C VAL A 51 4.64 0.15 2.15
N TYR A 52 4.51 0.26 0.84
CA TYR A 52 3.70 -0.67 0.06
C TYR A 52 4.47 -1.96 -0.21
N LEU A 53 3.97 -3.09 0.31
CA LEU A 53 4.68 -4.37 0.26
C LEU A 53 4.07 -5.37 -0.72
N TYR A 54 2.76 -5.37 -0.89
CA TYR A 54 2.09 -6.26 -1.84
C TYR A 54 0.64 -5.85 -2.09
N ASP A 55 0.15 -6.18 -3.29
CA ASP A 55 -1.28 -6.27 -3.58
C ASP A 55 -1.56 -7.28 -4.71
N ASN A 56 -2.82 -7.69 -4.82
CA ASN A 56 -3.35 -8.39 -5.99
C ASN A 56 -4.56 -7.65 -6.60
N LEU A 57 -4.56 -6.31 -6.56
CA LEU A 57 -5.63 -5.50 -7.13
C LEU A 57 -5.45 -5.32 -8.63
N HIS A 58 -6.44 -5.81 -9.39
CA HIS A 58 -6.45 -5.71 -10.85
C HIS A 58 -7.06 -4.39 -11.36
N HIS A 59 -7.90 -3.73 -10.56
CA HIS A 59 -8.58 -2.49 -10.92
C HIS A 59 -8.37 -1.41 -9.84
N GLN A 60 -8.33 -0.15 -10.27
CA GLN A 60 -8.29 1.04 -9.39
C GLN A 60 -7.09 1.12 -8.42
N ARG A 61 -5.98 0.42 -8.71
CA ARG A 61 -4.74 0.42 -7.92
C ARG A 61 -4.17 1.81 -7.63
N ALA A 62 -4.39 2.78 -8.54
CA ALA A 62 -4.01 4.17 -8.36
C ALA A 62 -4.72 4.88 -7.18
N LEU A 63 -5.97 4.49 -6.86
CA LEU A 63 -6.72 5.06 -5.73
C LEU A 63 -6.14 4.63 -4.38
N LEU A 64 -5.57 3.41 -4.31
CA LEU A 64 -4.88 2.93 -3.11
C LEU A 64 -3.56 3.67 -2.88
N PHE A 65 -2.84 3.97 -3.97
CA PHE A 65 -1.64 4.78 -3.91
C PHE A 65 -1.94 6.21 -3.42
N ASP A 66 -2.95 6.86 -4.00
CA ASP A 66 -3.35 8.21 -3.59
C ASP A 66 -3.78 8.24 -2.12
N ARG A 67 -4.44 7.20 -1.60
CA ARG A 67 -4.78 7.10 -0.17
C ARG A 67 -3.57 6.94 0.75
N TYR A 68 -2.72 5.93 0.51
CA TYR A 68 -1.77 5.48 1.53
C TYR A 68 -0.43 6.21 1.53
N LEU A 69 -0.03 6.82 0.42
CA LEU A 69 1.32 7.39 0.30
C LEU A 69 1.34 8.92 0.34
N THR A 70 0.18 9.58 0.27
CA THR A 70 0.07 11.04 0.29
C THR A 70 -0.23 11.57 1.70
N ARG A 71 -1.46 12.00 2.00
CA ARG A 71 -1.96 12.56 3.26
C ARG A 71 -3.16 11.84 3.87
N HIS A 72 -3.94 11.09 3.08
CA HIS A 72 -5.22 10.53 3.54
C HIS A 72 -5.06 9.32 4.46
N PHE A 73 -3.87 8.72 4.54
CA PHE A 73 -3.61 7.58 5.42
C PHE A 73 -3.82 7.90 6.91
N SER A 74 -3.60 9.15 7.36
CA SER A 74 -3.82 9.52 8.77
C SER A 74 -5.30 9.57 9.15
N GLN A 75 -6.19 9.62 8.16
CA GLN A 75 -7.65 9.55 8.35
C GLN A 75 -8.16 8.11 8.33
N ASP A 76 -7.30 7.14 8.06
CA ASP A 76 -7.65 5.74 8.05
C ASP A 76 -7.95 5.21 9.47
N PRO A 77 -9.12 4.58 9.72
CA PRO A 77 -9.48 4.09 11.05
C PRO A 77 -8.49 3.07 11.63
N PHE A 78 -7.92 2.20 10.79
CA PHE A 78 -6.93 1.23 11.25
C PHE A 78 -5.60 1.91 11.57
N MET A 79 -5.18 2.91 10.81
CA MET A 79 -3.99 3.72 11.14
C MET A 79 -4.18 4.48 12.45
N GLN A 80 -5.33 5.13 12.65
CA GLN A 80 -5.65 5.84 13.89
C GLN A 80 -5.72 4.89 15.08
N ALA A 81 -6.35 3.72 14.91
CA ALA A 81 -6.40 2.73 15.96
C ALA A 81 -5.01 2.18 16.29
N LEU A 82 -4.15 1.97 15.28
CA LEU A 82 -2.76 1.55 15.49
C LEU A 82 -1.97 2.60 16.29
N GLU A 83 -2.13 3.89 15.98
CA GLU A 83 -1.57 4.99 16.79
C GLU A 83 -2.09 4.98 18.24
N GLN A 84 -3.33 4.54 18.45
CA GLN A 84 -3.95 4.36 19.78
C GLN A 84 -3.57 3.02 20.45
N GLY A 85 -2.67 2.24 19.87
CA GLY A 85 -2.18 0.98 20.44
C GLY A 85 -3.00 -0.25 20.07
N LEU A 86 -3.65 -0.28 18.90
CA LEU A 86 -4.32 -1.48 18.40
C LEU A 86 -3.38 -2.69 18.41
N GLY A 87 -3.80 -3.73 19.12
CA GLY A 87 -3.00 -4.93 19.33
C GLY A 87 -2.94 -5.84 18.10
N ALA A 88 -1.99 -6.77 18.13
CA ALA A 88 -1.89 -7.83 17.15
C ALA A 88 -3.20 -8.63 17.09
N GLY A 89 -3.71 -8.90 15.89
CA GLY A 89 -4.93 -9.69 15.73
C GLY A 89 -5.64 -9.46 14.40
N VAL A 90 -6.80 -10.10 14.29
CA VAL A 90 -7.76 -9.93 13.19
C VAL A 90 -8.81 -8.91 13.63
N TRP A 91 -9.01 -7.88 12.82
CA TRP A 91 -9.89 -6.77 13.15
C TRP A 91 -10.79 -6.43 11.98
N THR A 92 -12.09 -6.35 12.24
CA THR A 92 -13.06 -5.83 11.28
C THR A 92 -13.11 -4.31 11.34
N LEU A 93 -13.46 -3.66 10.23
CA LEU A 93 -13.68 -2.21 10.21
C LEU A 93 -14.69 -1.76 11.27
N ALA A 94 -15.74 -2.54 11.54
CA ALA A 94 -16.74 -2.24 12.55
C ALA A 94 -16.15 -2.20 13.98
N GLN A 95 -15.25 -3.13 14.31
CA GLN A 95 -14.57 -3.16 15.61
C GLN A 95 -13.63 -1.96 15.77
N VAL A 96 -12.86 -1.65 14.72
CA VAL A 96 -11.87 -0.57 14.74
C VAL A 96 -12.52 0.80 14.79
N SER A 97 -13.51 1.05 13.95
CA SER A 97 -14.24 2.31 13.91
C SER A 97 -15.19 2.52 15.10
N ARG A 98 -15.44 1.48 15.91
CA ARG A 98 -16.47 1.48 16.97
C ARG A 98 -17.85 1.96 16.46
N GLY A 99 -18.14 1.70 15.18
CA GLY A 99 -19.35 2.17 14.49
C GLY A 99 -19.36 3.65 14.11
N ARG A 100 -18.26 4.39 14.28
CA ARG A 100 -18.10 5.80 13.91
C ARG A 100 -17.07 5.93 12.80
N LEU A 101 -17.53 5.79 11.56
CA LEU A 101 -16.75 6.16 10.40
C LEU A 101 -17.12 7.58 9.98
N ASP A 102 -16.12 8.41 9.66
CA ASP A 102 -16.38 9.71 9.05
C ASP A 102 -17.20 9.51 7.75
N PRO A 103 -18.40 10.12 7.61
CA PRO A 103 -19.24 9.98 6.45
C PRO A 103 -18.57 10.42 5.14
N GLU A 104 -17.73 11.45 5.16
CA GLU A 104 -17.00 11.93 3.99
C GLU A 104 -15.95 10.92 3.53
N TYR A 105 -15.20 10.36 4.50
CA TYR A 105 -14.26 9.28 4.24
C TYR A 105 -14.97 8.04 3.68
N ARG A 106 -16.14 7.68 4.23
CA ARG A 106 -16.92 6.54 3.76
C ARG A 106 -17.36 6.71 2.31
N HIS A 107 -17.83 7.91 1.97
CA HIS A 107 -18.36 8.24 0.65
C HIS A 107 -17.26 8.28 -0.40
N HIS A 108 -16.16 9.00 -0.15
CA HIS A 108 -15.08 9.14 -1.13
C HIS A 108 -14.29 7.85 -1.35
N PHE A 109 -14.14 6.99 -0.35
CA PHE A 109 -13.35 5.77 -0.51
C PHE A 109 -14.18 4.56 -0.93
N TYR A 110 -15.04 4.04 -0.06
CA TYR A 110 -15.69 2.74 -0.26
C TYR A 110 -16.66 2.75 -1.45
N GLN A 111 -17.26 3.91 -1.76
CA GLN A 111 -18.12 4.03 -2.94
C GLN A 111 -17.33 4.18 -4.24
N ALA A 112 -16.13 4.76 -4.21
CA ALA A 112 -15.28 4.92 -5.40
C ALA A 112 -14.45 3.68 -5.72
N THR A 113 -13.95 2.96 -4.69
CA THR A 113 -13.10 1.76 -4.85
C THR A 113 -13.89 0.45 -4.95
N GLY A 114 -15.18 0.48 -4.63
CA GLY A 114 -16.01 -0.72 -4.56
C GLY A 114 -15.72 -1.62 -3.35
N TRP A 115 -14.79 -1.25 -2.47
CA TRP A 115 -14.56 -1.98 -1.22
C TRP A 115 -15.80 -1.85 -0.34
N GLN A 116 -16.35 -2.96 0.13
CA GLN A 116 -17.59 -2.95 0.94
C GLN A 116 -17.32 -3.37 2.38
N GLU A 117 -16.43 -4.35 2.56
CA GLU A 117 -15.99 -4.81 3.86
C GLU A 117 -14.51 -5.15 3.85
N GLU A 118 -13.84 -4.78 4.93
CA GLU A 118 -12.40 -4.90 5.09
C GLU A 118 -12.11 -5.55 6.44
N VAL A 119 -11.32 -6.63 6.38
CA VAL A 119 -10.72 -7.24 7.57
C VAL A 119 -9.23 -6.95 7.52
N GLY A 120 -8.73 -6.29 8.56
CA GLY A 120 -7.33 -5.99 8.75
C GLY A 120 -6.68 -6.97 9.72
N LEU A 121 -5.58 -7.58 9.30
CA LEU A 121 -4.68 -8.29 10.20
C LEU A 121 -3.58 -7.32 10.62
N ILE A 122 -3.46 -7.10 11.94
CA ILE A 122 -2.43 -6.27 12.54
C ILE A 122 -1.31 -7.19 13.04
N LEU A 123 -0.13 -7.04 12.46
CA LEU A 123 0.96 -8.01 12.58
C LEU A 123 2.25 -7.28 13.00
N PRO A 124 2.45 -6.99 14.29
CA PRO A 124 3.71 -6.42 14.79
C PRO A 124 4.85 -7.42 14.56
N VAL A 125 5.83 -7.09 13.71
CA VAL A 125 6.89 -8.05 13.34
C VAL A 125 8.20 -7.82 14.06
N ARG A 126 8.53 -6.56 14.38
CA ARG A 126 9.69 -6.17 15.21
C ARG A 126 9.52 -4.73 15.72
N GLY A 127 10.43 -4.28 16.59
CA GLY A 127 10.43 -2.91 17.10
C GLY A 127 10.37 -1.88 15.98
N GLY A 128 9.30 -1.07 15.96
CA GLY A 128 9.08 -0.01 14.98
C GLY A 128 8.56 -0.47 13.61
N LEU A 129 8.15 -1.73 13.43
CA LEU A 129 7.51 -2.21 12.20
C LEU A 129 6.31 -3.10 12.51
N THR A 130 5.14 -2.61 12.12
CA THR A 130 3.88 -3.37 12.13
C THR A 130 3.41 -3.55 10.71
N LEU A 131 3.07 -4.77 10.31
CA LEU A 131 2.42 -5.00 9.04
C LEU A 131 0.91 -4.89 9.20
N MET A 132 0.27 -4.33 8.18
CA MET A 132 -1.19 -4.28 8.05
C MET A 132 -1.56 -5.00 6.77
N LEU A 133 -2.24 -6.14 6.91
CA LEU A 133 -2.77 -6.90 5.78
C LEU A 133 -4.28 -6.73 5.74
N PHE A 134 -4.76 -6.06 4.71
CA PHE A 134 -6.18 -5.86 4.47
C PHE A 134 -6.69 -6.88 3.48
N LEU A 135 -7.81 -7.51 3.81
CA LEU A 135 -8.56 -8.41 2.94
C LEU A 135 -9.88 -7.73 2.59
N GLY A 136 -10.09 -7.47 1.30
CA GLY A 136 -11.26 -6.77 0.79
C GLY A 136 -12.13 -7.66 -0.09
N ARG A 137 -13.45 -7.48 0.04
CA ARG A 137 -14.47 -8.03 -0.87
C ARG A 137 -15.08 -6.90 -1.71
N LEU A 138 -15.17 -7.13 -3.02
CA LEU A 138 -15.68 -6.20 -4.03
C LEU A 138 -17.16 -6.43 -4.34
N ASP A 139 -17.68 -7.64 -4.08
CA ASP A 139 -19.09 -7.96 -4.28
C ASP A 139 -20.00 -7.40 -3.17
N LYS A 140 -21.00 -6.61 -3.57
CA LYS A 140 -21.97 -5.88 -2.70
C LYS A 140 -22.81 -6.75 -1.75
N ARG A 141 -22.61 -8.08 -1.69
CA ARG A 141 -23.61 -9.01 -1.14
C ARG A 141 -23.22 -9.85 0.07
N SER A 142 -21.95 -9.91 0.50
CA SER A 142 -21.64 -10.73 1.68
C SER A 142 -20.41 -10.30 2.45
N SER A 143 -20.67 -9.76 3.64
CA SER A 143 -19.70 -9.69 4.72
C SER A 143 -19.03 -11.05 4.99
N LEU A 144 -17.80 -11.06 5.52
CA LEU A 144 -17.20 -12.26 6.08
C LEU A 144 -18.14 -12.83 7.15
N SER A 145 -18.50 -14.10 6.96
CA SER A 145 -19.28 -14.83 7.95
C SER A 145 -18.48 -14.99 9.25
N ARG A 146 -19.19 -15.21 10.36
CA ARG A 146 -18.54 -15.49 11.66
C ARG A 146 -17.60 -16.69 11.56
N ASP A 147 -17.97 -17.72 10.81
CA ASP A 147 -17.14 -18.92 10.62
C ASP A 147 -15.85 -18.61 9.84
N GLU A 148 -15.90 -17.69 8.88
CA GLU A 148 -14.70 -17.22 8.16
C GLU A 148 -13.78 -16.41 9.06
N LEU A 149 -14.34 -15.53 9.90
CA LEU A 149 -13.56 -14.78 10.88
C LEU A 149 -12.89 -15.71 11.89
N VAL A 150 -13.61 -16.71 12.42
CA VAL A 150 -13.03 -17.71 13.33
C VAL A 150 -11.90 -18.50 12.68
N ARG A 151 -12.04 -18.89 11.40
CA ARG A 151 -10.94 -19.54 10.67
C ARG A 151 -9.74 -18.61 10.47
N LEU A 152 -9.98 -17.34 10.17
CA LEU A 152 -8.91 -16.35 10.00
C LEU A 152 -8.18 -16.09 11.32
N GLU A 153 -8.91 -15.99 12.42
CA GLU A 153 -8.37 -15.88 13.78
C GLU A 153 -7.55 -17.11 14.16
N ALA A 154 -8.01 -18.31 13.82
CA ALA A 154 -7.27 -19.54 14.03
C ALA A 154 -5.98 -19.61 13.18
N LEU A 155 -6.00 -19.06 11.96
CA LEU A 155 -4.84 -18.97 11.07
C LEU A 155 -3.85 -17.88 11.49
N PHE A 156 -4.30 -16.85 12.21
CA PHE A 156 -3.54 -15.66 12.56
C PHE A 156 -2.15 -15.97 13.19
N PRO A 157 -2.00 -16.86 14.18
CA PRO A 157 -0.70 -17.13 14.79
C PRO A 157 0.34 -17.65 13.79
N LEU A 158 -0.09 -18.46 12.81
CA LEU A 158 0.77 -18.97 11.75
C LEU A 158 1.20 -17.85 10.81
N VAL A 159 0.25 -17.08 10.30
CA VAL A 159 0.50 -15.90 9.44
C VAL A 159 1.44 -14.92 10.13
N HIS A 160 1.19 -14.63 11.41
CA HIS A 160 2.01 -13.72 12.20
C HIS A 160 3.43 -14.24 12.40
N SER A 161 3.60 -15.54 12.66
CA SER A 161 4.91 -16.17 12.76
C SER A 161 5.69 -16.13 11.44
N LEU A 162 5.03 -16.45 10.32
CA LEU A 162 5.65 -16.40 8.98
C LEU A 162 6.11 -14.97 8.63
N CYS A 163 5.26 -13.96 8.88
CA CYS A 163 5.62 -12.56 8.70
C CYS A 163 6.80 -12.13 9.58
N ARG A 164 6.82 -12.56 10.85
CA ARG A 164 7.94 -12.29 11.76
C ARG A 164 9.26 -12.89 11.27
N GLN A 165 9.21 -14.11 10.73
CA GLN A 165 10.36 -14.76 10.11
C GLN A 165 10.84 -13.98 8.89
N HIS A 166 9.94 -13.69 7.95
CA HIS A 166 10.28 -13.02 6.71
C HIS A 166 10.89 -11.62 6.93
N TRP A 167 10.30 -10.80 7.81
CA TRP A 167 10.76 -9.42 8.07
C TRP A 167 11.60 -9.29 9.36
N ARG A 168 12.25 -10.38 9.80
CA ARG A 168 13.06 -10.41 11.03
C ARG A 168 14.26 -9.46 10.98
N GLU A 169 15.00 -9.49 9.87
CA GLU A 169 16.28 -8.78 9.69
C GLU A 169 16.28 -7.83 8.48
N GLU A 170 15.33 -7.98 7.55
CA GLU A 170 15.28 -7.15 6.37
C GLU A 170 14.55 -5.81 6.63
N THR A 171 15.09 -4.74 6.04
CA THR A 171 14.30 -3.53 5.80
C THR A 171 13.26 -3.90 4.74
N PRO A 172 11.96 -3.62 4.96
CA PRO A 172 10.93 -4.00 4.00
C PRO A 172 11.29 -3.48 2.62
N ARG A 173 11.48 -4.40 1.67
CA ARG A 173 11.73 -4.06 0.27
C ARG A 173 10.41 -3.64 -0.37
N LEU A 174 10.49 -2.74 -1.34
CA LEU A 174 9.34 -2.30 -2.11
C LEU A 174 8.63 -3.49 -2.76
N ALA A 175 7.30 -3.41 -2.85
CA ALA A 175 6.50 -4.44 -3.51
C ALA A 175 7.01 -4.72 -4.93
N ARG A 176 7.06 -6.00 -5.30
CA ARG A 176 7.11 -6.35 -6.72
C ARG A 176 5.76 -6.01 -7.34
N SER A 177 5.77 -5.24 -8.42
CA SER A 177 4.59 -5.13 -9.28
C SER A 177 4.22 -6.56 -9.73
N PRO A 178 2.95 -7.01 -9.58
CA PRO A 178 2.53 -8.29 -10.12
C PRO A 178 2.94 -8.32 -11.60
N ALA A 179 3.68 -9.37 -11.97
CA ALA A 179 4.50 -9.44 -13.16
C ALA A 179 3.88 -8.71 -14.36
N ARG A 180 4.54 -7.64 -14.82
CA ARG A 180 4.33 -7.11 -16.17
C ARG A 180 4.86 -8.19 -17.11
N SER A 181 3.98 -9.06 -17.60
CA SER A 181 4.30 -10.17 -18.50
C SER A 181 4.80 -9.71 -19.88
N ASP A 182 4.77 -8.41 -20.13
CA ASP A 182 5.05 -7.86 -21.44
C ASP A 182 6.22 -6.89 -21.25
N GLY A 183 7.36 -7.18 -21.90
CA GLY A 183 8.65 -6.50 -21.78
C GLY A 183 8.56 -4.97 -21.85
N THR A 184 8.15 -4.37 -20.75
CA THR A 184 7.66 -3.02 -20.69
C THR A 184 8.84 -2.10 -20.52
N ASP A 185 8.89 -1.07 -21.37
CA ASP A 185 9.93 -0.06 -21.33
C ASP A 185 9.98 0.60 -19.95
N LEU A 186 10.98 0.21 -19.15
CA LEU A 186 11.22 0.76 -17.82
C LEU A 186 11.36 2.28 -17.88
N LYS A 187 11.91 2.80 -18.98
CA LYS A 187 12.04 4.24 -19.22
C LYS A 187 10.65 4.89 -19.33
N GLY A 188 9.78 4.37 -20.20
CA GLY A 188 8.40 4.84 -20.32
C GLY A 188 7.61 4.77 -19.02
N ALA A 189 7.77 3.69 -18.23
CA ALA A 189 7.13 3.57 -16.93
C ALA A 189 7.62 4.62 -15.92
N VAL A 190 8.94 4.87 -15.88
CA VAL A 190 9.54 5.92 -15.03
C VAL A 190 9.09 7.31 -15.47
N GLU A 191 9.06 7.60 -16.78
CA GLU A 191 8.60 8.89 -17.32
C GLU A 191 7.12 9.15 -17.01
N GLN A 192 6.26 8.15 -17.18
CA GLN A 192 4.84 8.23 -16.82
C GLN A 192 4.63 8.45 -15.32
N ALA A 193 5.39 7.72 -14.49
CA ALA A 193 5.34 7.91 -13.04
C ALA A 193 5.80 9.31 -12.63
N ILE A 194 6.85 9.85 -13.27
CA ILE A 194 7.32 11.22 -13.00
C ILE A 194 6.25 12.24 -13.39
N ALA A 195 5.58 12.06 -14.53
CA ALA A 195 4.55 12.98 -15.00
C ALA A 195 3.28 12.99 -14.12
N SER A 196 2.99 11.87 -13.46
CA SER A 196 1.80 11.67 -12.62
C SER A 196 2.08 11.72 -11.11
N VAL A 197 3.32 12.00 -10.70
CA VAL A 197 3.72 12.01 -9.29
C VAL A 197 2.85 12.97 -8.46
N GLY A 198 2.27 12.48 -7.36
CA GLY A 198 1.42 13.30 -6.49
C GLY A 198 0.05 13.67 -7.08
N GLY A 199 -0.35 13.06 -8.19
CA GLY A 199 -1.71 13.11 -8.74
C GLY A 199 -2.31 14.52 -8.82
N ASP A 200 -3.54 14.65 -8.34
CA ASP A 200 -4.30 15.90 -8.31
C ASP A 200 -3.94 16.80 -7.12
N GLN A 201 -3.20 16.28 -6.15
CA GLN A 201 -2.76 17.05 -4.97
C GLN A 201 -1.71 18.09 -5.36
N LEU A 202 -0.86 17.75 -6.34
CA LEU A 202 0.15 18.64 -6.86
C LEU A 202 -0.34 19.38 -8.11
N THR A 203 -0.18 20.70 -8.08
CA THR A 203 -0.32 21.55 -9.27
C THR A 203 0.69 21.12 -10.32
N ARG A 204 0.41 21.47 -11.59
CA ARG A 204 1.32 21.21 -12.71
C ARG A 204 2.75 21.67 -12.42
N ARG A 205 2.91 22.83 -11.77
CA ARG A 205 4.24 23.39 -11.48
C ARG A 205 4.96 22.67 -10.35
N GLU A 206 4.23 22.27 -9.30
CA GLU A 206 4.78 21.44 -8.23
C GLU A 206 5.21 20.06 -8.74
N ARG A 207 4.46 19.46 -9.67
CA ARG A 207 4.84 18.20 -10.34
C ARG A 207 6.12 18.33 -11.15
N GLN A 208 6.26 19.39 -11.94
CA GLN A 208 7.49 19.67 -12.68
C GLN A 208 8.69 19.78 -11.74
N VAL A 209 8.55 20.52 -10.63
CA VAL A 209 9.61 20.65 -9.61
C VAL A 209 9.91 19.29 -8.96
N ALA A 210 8.89 18.50 -8.60
CA ALA A 210 9.06 17.17 -8.02
C ALA A 210 9.82 16.23 -8.99
N GLY A 211 9.45 16.21 -10.28
CA GLY A 211 10.13 15.41 -11.29
C GLY A 211 11.60 15.75 -11.44
N LEU A 212 11.96 17.04 -11.50
CA LEU A 212 13.36 17.46 -11.59
C LEU A 212 14.15 17.17 -10.29
N LEU A 213 13.50 17.26 -9.12
CA LEU A 213 14.11 16.82 -7.86
C LEU A 213 14.39 15.31 -7.85
N LEU A 214 13.53 14.50 -8.44
CA LEU A 214 13.74 13.05 -8.58
C LEU A 214 14.84 12.71 -9.58
N GLN A 215 15.07 13.57 -10.58
CA GLN A 215 16.19 13.46 -11.53
C GLN A 215 17.55 13.90 -10.96
N GLY A 216 17.62 14.31 -9.69
CA GLY A 216 18.88 14.69 -9.05
C GLY A 216 19.20 16.19 -9.09
N LEU A 217 18.42 17.02 -9.80
CA LEU A 217 18.69 18.46 -9.91
C LEU A 217 18.54 19.19 -8.56
N ASP A 218 19.33 20.25 -8.39
CA ASP A 218 19.22 21.16 -7.26
C ASP A 218 18.32 22.37 -7.57
N THR A 219 18.17 23.27 -6.60
CA THR A 219 17.26 24.43 -6.74
C THR A 219 17.66 25.38 -7.87
N GLU A 220 18.95 25.58 -8.11
CA GLU A 220 19.44 26.51 -9.14
C GLU A 220 19.31 25.90 -10.53
N ALA A 221 19.62 24.61 -10.68
CA ALA A 221 19.40 23.87 -11.92
C ALA A 221 17.91 23.80 -12.29
N ILE A 222 17.02 23.61 -11.30
CA ILE A 222 15.57 23.64 -11.52
C ILE A 222 15.08 25.04 -11.93
N ALA A 223 15.61 26.08 -11.29
CA ALA A 223 15.29 27.46 -11.63
C ALA A 223 15.62 27.76 -13.10
N GLY A 224 16.82 27.36 -13.54
CA GLY A 224 17.26 27.46 -14.93
C GLY A 224 16.38 26.64 -15.89
N ALA A 225 16.15 25.37 -15.58
CA ALA A 225 15.34 24.47 -16.42
C ALA A 225 13.89 24.94 -16.61
N LEU A 226 13.33 25.60 -15.59
CA LEU A 226 11.95 26.05 -15.60
C LEU A 226 11.78 27.54 -15.95
N GLY A 227 12.87 28.30 -16.09
CA GLY A 227 12.84 29.74 -16.37
C GLY A 227 12.19 30.56 -15.25
N ILE A 228 12.38 30.17 -13.99
CA ILE A 228 11.82 30.86 -12.81
C ILE A 228 12.91 31.13 -11.77
N GLY A 229 12.67 32.06 -10.84
CA GLY A 229 13.63 32.35 -9.78
C GLY A 229 13.80 31.20 -8.78
N SER A 230 15.00 31.05 -8.21
CA SER A 230 15.30 30.02 -7.20
C SER A 230 14.46 30.15 -5.93
N GLY A 231 14.06 31.37 -5.55
CA GLY A 231 13.07 31.63 -4.50
C GLY A 231 11.70 31.00 -4.81
N THR A 232 11.25 31.10 -6.06
CA THR A 232 10.00 30.48 -6.53
C THR A 232 10.10 28.95 -6.51
N VAL A 233 11.25 28.38 -6.89
CA VAL A 233 11.51 26.93 -6.75
C VAL A 233 11.44 26.49 -5.29
N LYS A 234 12.06 27.24 -4.37
CA LYS A 234 12.00 26.94 -2.92
C LYS A 234 10.56 26.96 -2.41
N ASN A 235 9.73 27.90 -2.88
CA ASN A 235 8.32 27.98 -2.53
C ASN A 235 7.54 26.76 -3.07
N HIS A 236 7.70 26.41 -4.34
CA HIS A 236 7.08 25.20 -4.90
C HIS A 236 7.53 23.93 -4.15
N ARG A 237 8.82 23.82 -3.80
CA ARG A 237 9.34 22.71 -3.00
C ARG A 237 8.69 22.67 -1.61
N LYS A 238 8.58 23.81 -0.93
CA LYS A 238 7.91 23.89 0.38
C LYS A 238 6.44 23.47 0.28
N HIS A 239 5.72 23.92 -0.74
CA HIS A 239 4.32 23.60 -0.92
C HIS A 239 4.11 22.12 -1.29
N LEU A 240 4.91 21.57 -2.21
CA LEU A 240 4.81 20.17 -2.59
C LEU A 240 5.15 19.25 -1.41
N TYR A 241 6.17 19.60 -0.60
CA TYR A 241 6.53 18.85 0.60
C TYR A 241 5.40 18.92 1.63
N ALA A 242 4.83 20.11 1.87
CA ALA A 242 3.67 20.23 2.75
C ALA A 242 2.48 19.38 2.27
N LYS A 243 2.12 19.48 0.99
CA LYS A 243 0.98 18.76 0.39
C LYS A 243 1.13 17.24 0.46
N LEU A 244 2.30 16.71 0.12
CA LEU A 244 2.60 15.28 0.23
C LEU A 244 3.04 14.85 1.64
N ASN A 245 3.01 15.78 2.60
CA ASN A 245 3.47 15.59 3.97
C ASN A 245 4.91 15.03 4.03
N LEU A 246 5.84 15.53 3.21
CA LEU A 246 7.25 15.11 3.13
C LEU A 246 8.16 16.11 3.84
N HIS A 247 9.25 15.62 4.41
CA HIS A 247 10.24 16.35 5.18
C HIS A 247 11.64 16.28 4.56
N SER A 248 11.88 15.37 3.61
CA SER A 248 13.18 15.24 2.96
C SER A 248 13.10 14.79 1.50
N ARG A 249 14.22 14.97 0.78
CA ARG A 249 14.39 14.47 -0.58
C ARG A 249 14.35 12.94 -0.65
N ALA A 250 14.89 12.27 0.36
CA ALA A 250 14.84 10.82 0.46
C ALA A 250 13.39 10.32 0.59
N GLU A 251 12.55 11.04 1.36
CA GLU A 251 11.12 10.72 1.46
C GLU A 251 10.38 10.96 0.13
N LEU A 252 10.71 12.02 -0.62
CA LEU A 252 10.18 12.22 -1.97
C LEU A 252 10.54 11.06 -2.91
N PHE A 253 11.76 10.53 -2.80
CA PHE A 253 12.20 9.38 -3.60
C PHE A 253 11.44 8.10 -3.22
N SER A 254 11.28 7.83 -1.93
CA SER A 254 10.48 6.69 -1.45
C SER A 254 9.02 6.79 -1.90
N PHE A 255 8.41 7.98 -1.77
CA PHE A 255 7.08 8.27 -2.28
C PHE A 255 6.97 7.95 -3.78
N PHE A 256 7.94 8.42 -4.57
CA PHE A 256 7.98 8.17 -6.01
C PHE A 256 8.16 6.70 -6.37
N LEU A 257 9.01 5.96 -5.67
CA LEU A 257 9.22 4.54 -5.95
C LEU A 257 7.94 3.74 -5.73
N ASN A 258 7.19 4.04 -4.67
CA ASN A 258 5.89 3.44 -4.48
C ASN A 258 4.93 3.84 -5.62
N HIS A 259 4.97 5.11 -6.08
CA HIS A 259 4.12 5.60 -7.18
C HIS A 259 4.37 4.85 -8.46
N LEU A 260 5.65 4.65 -8.79
CA LEU A 260 6.09 3.90 -9.96
C LEU A 260 5.56 2.46 -9.96
N ILE A 261 5.50 1.82 -8.79
CA ILE A 261 5.03 0.43 -8.66
C ILE A 261 3.52 0.34 -8.84
N THR A 262 2.76 1.36 -8.43
CA THR A 262 1.29 1.38 -8.44
C THR A 262 0.66 2.10 -9.63
N ALA A 263 1.44 2.90 -10.37
CA ALA A 263 0.95 3.65 -11.53
C ALA A 263 0.37 2.67 -12.57
N PRO A 264 -0.81 2.97 -13.15
CA PRO A 264 -1.37 2.15 -14.21
C PRO A 264 -0.38 2.12 -15.39
N ALA A 265 -0.21 0.96 -16.01
CA ALA A 265 0.49 0.90 -17.29
C ALA A 265 -0.28 1.81 -18.26
N GLY A 266 0.34 2.91 -18.69
CA GLY A 266 -0.32 3.82 -19.61
C GLY A 266 -0.77 3.06 -20.86
N THR A 267 -2.03 3.22 -21.23
CA THR A 267 -2.44 3.02 -22.62
C THR A 267 -1.54 3.94 -23.46
N PRO A 268 -0.84 3.43 -24.48
CA PRO A 268 -0.09 4.32 -25.36
C PRO A 268 -1.07 5.32 -26.02
N PRO A 269 -0.59 6.54 -26.33
CA PRO A 269 -1.39 7.55 -27.02
C PRO A 269 -1.90 7.05 -28.39
#